data_AF-A0A0Q9MWQ3-F1
#
_entry.id   AF-A0A0Q9MWQ3-F1
#
_cell.length_a   1.000
_cell.length_b   1.000
_cell.length_c   1.000
_cell.angle_alpha   90.00
_cell.angle_beta   90.00
_cell.angle_gamma   90.00
#
_symmetry.space_group_name_H-M   'P 1'
#
loop_
_entity.id
_entity.type
_entity.pdbx_description
1 polymer ?
#
loop_
_entity_poly.entity_id
_entity_poly.type
_entity_poly.pdbx_seq_one_letter_code
_entity_poly.pdbx_strand_id
1 'polypeptide(L)' 'MDDDDIRAVEEAVATLESASAEHEPAAISLQTAVAAAVTHGKPIRDVAAAAHMTALEVLDAADAVMYPRQALQPSSPA' A
#
# COMPACT_ATOMS: atom_id res chain seq x y z
N MET A 1 -19.71 3.19 5.25
CA MET A 1 -18.42 3.91 5.29
C MET A 1 -17.45 3.16 4.38
N ASP A 2 -17.88 2.80 3.17
CA ASP A 2 -17.22 1.75 2.38
C ASP A 2 -16.61 2.24 1.07
N ASP A 3 -17.08 3.36 0.51
CA ASP A 3 -16.51 3.95 -0.70
C ASP A 3 -15.26 4.82 -0.42
N ASP A 4 -15.01 5.17 0.84
CA ASP A 4 -13.94 6.11 1.19
C ASP A 4 -12.53 5.50 1.00
N ASP A 5 -12.37 4.19 1.15
CA ASP A 5 -11.06 3.53 1.03
C ASP A 5 -10.55 3.47 -0.41
N ILE A 6 -11.43 3.15 -1.37
CA ILE A 6 -11.05 3.12 -2.80
C ILE A 6 -10.71 4.54 -3.27
N ARG A 7 -11.53 5.52 -2.87
CA ARG A 7 -11.24 6.93 -3.17
C ARG A 7 -9.90 7.38 -2.58
N ALA A 8 -9.55 6.97 -1.36
CA ALA A 8 -8.26 7.31 -0.76
C ALA A 8 -7.08 6.72 -1.55
N VAL A 9 -7.24 5.52 -2.11
CA VAL A 9 -6.23 4.91 -3.01
C VAL A 9 -6.09 5.74 -4.29
N GLU A 10 -7.19 6.13 -4.92
CA GLU A 10 -7.18 6.97 -6.14
C GLU A 10 -6.51 8.34 -5.89
N GLU A 11 -6.81 8.99 -4.76
CA GLU A 11 -6.19 10.25 -4.35
C GLU A 11 -4.69 10.12 -4.13
N ALA A 12 -4.26 9.02 -3.52
CA ALA A 12 -2.84 8.73 -3.32
C ALA A 12 -2.12 8.48 -4.65
N VAL A 13 -2.74 7.80 -5.62
CA VAL A 13 -2.20 7.64 -6.98
C VAL A 13 -2.05 9.00 -7.66
N ALA A 14 -3.08 9.83 -7.64
CA ALA A 14 -3.04 11.16 -8.26
C ALA A 14 -1.95 12.05 -7.64
N THR A 15 -1.73 11.92 -6.33
CA THR A 15 -0.66 12.62 -5.61
C THR A 15 0.71 12.11 -6.04
N LEU A 16 0.89 10.79 -6.17
CA LEU A 16 2.14 10.18 -6.62
C LEU A 16 2.50 10.57 -8.06
N GLU A 17 1.52 10.56 -8.96
CA GLU A 17 1.71 10.97 -10.37
C GLU A 17 2.09 12.46 -10.48
N SER A 18 1.59 13.30 -9.58
CA SER A 18 1.87 14.73 -9.54
C SER A 18 3.19 15.06 -8.83
N ALA A 19 3.71 14.15 -8.00
CA ALA A 19 4.89 14.35 -7.18
C ALA A 19 6.18 14.17 -8.01
N SER A 20 6.67 15.27 -8.60
CA SER A 20 7.94 15.28 -9.36
C SER A 20 9.20 15.29 -8.48
N ALA A 21 9.12 15.78 -7.24
CA ALA A 21 10.27 15.90 -6.32
C ALA A 21 10.13 15.07 -5.03
N GLU A 22 8.90 14.74 -4.63
CA GLU A 22 8.58 14.05 -3.37
C GLU A 22 7.94 12.68 -3.65
N HIS A 23 8.54 11.93 -4.58
CA HIS A 23 7.99 10.66 -5.05
C HIS A 23 7.97 9.58 -3.96
N GLU A 24 8.98 9.57 -3.10
CA GLU A 24 9.12 8.58 -2.02
C GLU A 24 8.04 8.69 -0.92
N PRO A 25 7.76 9.87 -0.33
CA PRO A 25 6.65 10.00 0.62
C PRO A 25 5.27 9.77 -0.03
N ALA A 26 5.09 10.14 -1.29
CA ALA A 26 3.85 9.86 -2.02
C ALA A 26 3.67 8.34 -2.25
N ALA A 27 4.74 7.61 -2.53
CA ALA A 27 4.69 6.16 -2.70
C ALA A 27 4.35 5.44 -1.38
N ILE A 28 4.89 5.91 -0.25
CA ILE A 28 4.53 5.40 1.09
C ILE A 28 3.05 5.67 1.39
N SER A 29 2.54 6.84 1.02
CA SER A 29 1.13 7.19 1.19
C SER A 29 0.22 6.25 0.39
N LEU A 30 0.57 5.96 -0.87
CA LEU A 30 -0.15 4.98 -1.69
C LEU A 30 -0.13 3.57 -1.07
N GLN A 31 1.03 3.09 -0.63
CA GLN A 31 1.15 1.78 0.02
C GLN A 31 0.30 1.69 1.29
N THR A 32 0.25 2.77 2.07
CA THR A 32 -0.57 2.84 3.30
C THR A 32 -2.06 2.80 2.97
N ALA A 33 -2.50 3.55 1.95
CA ALA A 33 -3.90 3.56 1.51
C ALA A 33 -4.33 2.19 0.97
N VAL A 34 -3.48 1.54 0.17
CA VAL A 34 -3.69 0.19 -0.34
C VAL A 34 -3.82 -0.82 0.81
N ALA A 35 -2.90 -0.77 1.78
CA ALA A 35 -2.94 -1.65 2.95
C ALA A 35 -4.20 -1.45 3.78
N ALA A 36 -4.61 -0.19 4.01
CA ALA A 36 -5.84 0.14 4.74
C ALA A 36 -7.08 -0.42 4.03
N ALA A 37 -7.20 -0.20 2.72
CA ALA A 37 -8.30 -0.71 1.91
C ALA A 37 -8.41 -2.24 1.99
N VAL A 38 -7.29 -2.96 1.84
CA VAL A 38 -7.26 -4.43 1.98
C VAL A 38 -7.64 -4.86 3.40
N THR A 39 -7.13 -4.18 4.42
CA THR A 39 -7.43 -4.46 5.84
C THR A 39 -8.91 -4.27 6.16
N HIS A 40 -9.54 -3.25 5.58
CA HIS A 40 -10.97 -2.98 5.72
C HIS A 40 -11.84 -3.95 4.89
N GLY A 41 -11.24 -4.92 4.20
CA GLY A 41 -11.93 -5.97 3.47
C GLY A 41 -12.35 -5.58 2.06
N LYS A 42 -11.75 -4.52 1.47
CA LYS A 42 -12.00 -4.20 0.06
C LYS A 42 -11.45 -5.31 -0.83
N PRO A 43 -12.17 -5.66 -1.91
CA PRO A 43 -11.71 -6.68 -2.84
C PRO A 43 -10.40 -6.25 -3.51
N ILE A 44 -9.40 -7.12 -3.46
CA ILE A 44 -8.04 -6.88 -4.00
C ILE A 44 -8.08 -6.40 -5.46
N ARG A 45 -9.01 -6.93 -6.26
CA ARG A 45 -9.14 -6.55 -7.68
C ARG A 45 -9.52 -5.08 -7.86
N ASP A 46 -10.37 -4.54 -7.00
CA ASP A 46 -10.84 -3.16 -7.10
C ASP A 46 -9.77 -2.21 -6.56
N VAL A 47 -9.08 -2.59 -5.48
CA VAL A 47 -7.91 -1.86 -4.96
C VAL A 47 -6.78 -1.82 -6.01
N ALA A 48 -6.51 -2.95 -6.67
CA ALA A 48 -5.51 -3.04 -7.74
C ALA A 48 -5.84 -2.13 -8.92
N ALA A 49 -7.11 -2.11 -9.34
CA ALA A 49 -7.58 -1.23 -10.40
C ALA A 49 -7.39 0.26 -10.03
N ALA A 50 -7.78 0.64 -8.81
CA ALA A 50 -7.63 2.01 -8.31
C ALA A 50 -6.17 2.43 -8.13
N ALA A 51 -5.30 1.52 -7.71
CA ALA A 51 -3.89 1.78 -7.46
C ALA A 51 -3.00 1.73 -8.72
N HIS A 52 -3.56 1.36 -9.88
CA HIS A 52 -2.79 1.00 -11.08
C HIS A 52 -1.74 -0.09 -10.83
N MET A 53 -2.05 -1.03 -9.94
CA MET A 53 -1.17 -2.14 -9.52
C MET A 53 -1.76 -3.48 -9.94
N THR A 54 -0.93 -4.52 -9.97
CA THR A 54 -1.40 -5.90 -10.06
C THR A 54 -1.91 -6.38 -8.70
N ALA A 55 -2.73 -7.44 -8.70
CA ALA A 55 -3.22 -8.05 -7.46
C ALA A 55 -2.08 -8.57 -6.56
N LEU A 56 -0.95 -8.98 -7.16
CA LEU A 56 0.22 -9.43 -6.41
C LEU A 56 0.92 -8.26 -5.72
N GLU A 57 1.12 -7.15 -6.42
CA GLU A 57 1.74 -5.96 -5.84
C GLU A 57 0.87 -5.35 -4.72
N VAL A 58 -0.46 -5.43 -4.82
CA VAL A 58 -1.38 -5.04 -3.75
C VAL A 58 -1.19 -5.92 -2.50
N LEU A 59 -1.04 -7.23 -2.69
CA LEU A 59 -0.77 -8.16 -1.59
C LEU A 59 0.58 -7.87 -0.93
N ASP A 60 1.62 -7.65 -1.72
CA ASP A 60 2.96 -7.32 -1.20
C ASP A 60 2.96 -5.99 -0.44
N ALA A 61 2.24 -4.98 -0.94
CA ALA A 61 2.10 -3.68 -0.28
C ALA A 61 1.34 -3.79 1.06
N ALA A 62 0.27 -4.59 1.09
CA ALA A 62 -0.47 -4.84 2.33
C ALA A 62 0.36 -5.63 3.35
N ASP A 63 1.11 -6.65 2.90
CA ASP A 63 2.01 -7.45 3.73
C ASP A 63 3.14 -6.61 4.33
N ALA A 64 3.76 -5.74 3.52
CA ALA A 64 4.85 -4.87 3.97
C ALA A 64 4.43 -3.92 5.12
N VAL A 65 3.16 -3.48 5.12
CA VAL A 65 2.61 -2.59 6.16
C VAL A 65 2.13 -3.37 7.38
N MET A 66 1.47 -4.51 7.20
CA MET A 66 0.98 -5.33 8.32
C MET A 66 2.11 -6.07 9.06
N TYR A 67 3.10 -6.52 8.32
CA TYR A 67 4.26 -7.25 8.82
C TYR A 67 5.52 -6.52 8.36
N PRO A 68 5.82 -5.34 8.94
CA PRO A 68 7.11 -4.73 8.72
C PRO A 68 8.13 -5.76 9.16
N ARG A 69 8.90 -6.31 8.20
CA ARG A 69 9.93 -7.30 8.48
C ARG A 69 10.90 -6.66 9.46
N GLN A 70 10.68 -6.89 10.75
CA GLN A 70 11.74 -6.80 11.73
C GLN A 70 12.78 -7.75 11.18
N ALA A 71 13.86 -7.17 10.66
CA ALA A 71 15.00 -7.89 10.14
C ALA A 71 15.20 -9.10 11.05
N LEU A 72 15.12 -10.32 10.50
CA LEU A 72 15.57 -11.51 11.19
C LEU A 72 17.02 -11.21 11.58
N GLN A 73 17.22 -10.65 12.77
CA GLN A 73 18.52 -10.51 13.36
C GLN A 73 18.93 -11.96 13.60
N PRO A 74 20.00 -12.46 12.95
CA PRO A 74 20.50 -13.77 13.28
C PRO A 74 21.00 -13.68 14.72
N SER A 75 20.21 -14.18 15.67
CA SER A 75 20.66 -14.45 17.02
C SER A 75 21.73 -15.52 16.93
N SER A 76 22.98 -15.10 16.71
CA SER A 76 24.14 -15.98 16.73
C SER A 76 24.39 -16.36 18.19
N PRO A 77 24.27 -17.64 18.59
CA PRO A 77 24.75 -18.04 19.91
C PRO A 77 26.29 -18.13 19.87
N ALA A 78 26.92 -17.52 20.88
CA ALA A 78 28.34 -17.70 21.19
C ALA A 78 28.55 -18.97 22.02
#